data_AF-A0A3A2I1J6-F1
#
_entry.id   AF-A0A3A2I1J6-F1
#
_cell.length_a   1.000
_cell.length_b   1.000
_cell.length_c   1.000
_cell.angle_alpha   90.00
_cell.angle_beta   90.00
_cell.angle_gamma   90.00
#
_symmetry.space_group_name_H-M   'P 1'
#
loop_
_entity.id
_entity.type
_entity.pdbx_description
1 polymer ?
#
loop_
_entity_poly.entity_id
_entity_poly.type
_entity_poly.pdbx_seq_one_letter_code
_entity_poly.pdbx_strand_id
1 'polypeptide(L)'
;MKSIAYHLIDGFELGANDERNMSRNRKNKGWFAGIPIWLVESQSFVDLSTLAKSLLIELAGQYNGRNNGYLSLTRDDLKRRGYNSPNSNQRAIQQLLDANIITRTFEGGICRGKGVCSLYAINWQRVDERTDKPLQHLPIDAYQLIQLAKQSGTEKLLERTKSNII
;
A
#
# COMPACT_ATOMS: atom_id res chain seq x y z
N MET A 1 -38.72 -25.94 50.46
CA MET A 1 -38.92 -24.48 50.37
C MET A 1 -38.44 -24.02 49.01
N LYS A 2 -39.39 -23.58 48.16
CA LYS A 2 -39.33 -22.92 46.84
C LYS A 2 -38.43 -23.57 45.75
N SER A 3 -38.86 -23.89 44.53
CA SER A 3 -40.16 -24.01 43.87
C SER A 3 -39.88 -24.76 42.56
N ILE A 4 -40.69 -25.76 42.26
CA ILE A 4 -40.76 -26.48 40.99
C ILE A 4 -41.32 -25.60 39.87
N ALA A 5 -40.89 -25.82 38.63
CA ALA A 5 -41.76 -25.88 37.44
C ALA A 5 -40.94 -26.33 36.21
N TYR A 6 -40.91 -27.64 35.97
CA TYR A 6 -40.85 -28.21 34.63
C TYR A 6 -42.30 -28.30 34.13
N HIS A 7 -42.63 -27.70 32.98
CA HIS A 7 -43.78 -27.95 32.07
C HIS A 7 -43.67 -26.87 30.96
N LEU A 8 -43.76 -27.10 29.65
CA LEU A 8 -44.27 -28.19 28.82
C LEU A 8 -43.49 -28.22 27.50
N ILE A 9 -43.44 -29.41 26.93
CA ILE A 9 -42.89 -29.78 25.62
C ILE A 9 -43.87 -29.26 24.55
N ASP A 10 -43.37 -28.59 23.53
CA ASP A 10 -43.93 -28.68 22.18
C ASP A 10 -42.78 -28.65 21.17
N GLY A 11 -42.74 -29.69 20.34
CA GLY A 11 -41.63 -29.99 19.46
C GLY A 11 -41.43 -28.93 18.38
N PHE A 12 -40.16 -28.59 18.16
CA PHE A 12 -39.71 -28.16 16.85
C PHE A 12 -38.25 -28.57 16.71
N GLU A 13 -38.01 -29.51 15.80
CA GLU A 13 -36.68 -29.98 15.42
C GLU A 13 -35.73 -28.80 15.20
N LEU A 14 -34.53 -28.88 15.76
CA LEU A 14 -33.41 -28.06 15.33
C LEU A 14 -33.08 -28.45 13.88
N GLY A 15 -33.75 -27.80 12.94
CA GLY A 15 -33.38 -27.81 11.53
C GLY A 15 -31.93 -27.36 11.42
N ALA A 16 -31.06 -28.32 11.11
CA ALA A 16 -29.61 -28.17 11.02
C ALA A 16 -29.15 -27.33 9.81
N ASN A 17 -29.73 -26.15 9.58
CA ASN A 17 -29.45 -25.35 8.38
C ASN A 17 -29.35 -23.82 8.56
N ASP A 18 -29.39 -23.24 9.77
CA ASP A 18 -29.39 -21.75 9.90
C ASP A 18 -28.20 -21.10 10.64
N GLU A 19 -27.15 -21.84 11.00
CA GLU A 19 -26.00 -21.25 11.72
C GLU A 19 -24.72 -21.06 10.88
N ARG A 20 -24.73 -21.39 9.58
CA ARG A 20 -23.54 -21.33 8.72
C ARG A 20 -23.47 -20.14 7.75
N ASN A 21 -24.07 -18.99 8.08
CA ASN A 21 -23.95 -17.83 7.21
C ASN A 21 -23.92 -16.45 7.89
N MET A 22 -23.27 -16.31 9.05
CA MET A 22 -23.23 -15.04 9.81
C MET A 22 -21.83 -14.46 10.07
N SER A 23 -20.85 -14.66 9.17
CA SER A 23 -19.54 -13.98 9.30
C SER A 23 -18.86 -13.49 8.01
N ARG A 24 -19.44 -13.68 6.82
CA ARG A 24 -18.72 -13.41 5.54
C ARG A 24 -18.62 -11.96 5.09
N ASN A 25 -19.05 -10.97 5.87
CA ASN A 25 -19.03 -9.60 5.33
C ASN A 25 -19.02 -8.49 6.38
N ARG A 26 -18.17 -8.58 7.41
CA ARG A 26 -17.68 -7.36 8.07
C ARG A 26 -16.48 -6.84 7.29
N LYS A 27 -16.70 -6.40 6.04
CA LYS A 27 -15.74 -5.54 5.37
C LYS A 27 -15.58 -4.30 6.25
N ASN A 28 -14.34 -3.90 6.52
CA ASN A 28 -14.04 -2.62 7.14
C ASN A 28 -14.86 -1.55 6.41
N LYS A 29 -15.85 -0.96 7.10
CA LYS A 29 -16.69 0.08 6.52
C LYS A 29 -15.90 1.38 6.56
N GLY A 30 -15.56 1.92 5.39
CA GLY A 30 -14.82 3.17 5.25
C GLY A 30 -13.47 3.01 4.55
N TRP A 31 -12.75 4.12 4.44
CA TRP A 31 -11.41 4.16 3.87
C TRP A 31 -10.39 3.74 4.93
N PHE A 32 -9.46 2.87 4.57
CA PHE A 32 -8.37 2.43 5.42
C PHE A 32 -7.02 2.61 4.70
N ALA A 33 -5.98 2.91 5.47
CA ALA A 33 -4.60 2.90 4.99
C ALA A 33 -4.08 1.46 5.05
N GLY A 34 -4.00 0.79 3.90
CA GLY A 34 -3.61 -0.61 3.81
C GLY A 34 -2.14 -0.81 3.44
N ILE A 35 -1.43 -1.61 4.24
CA ILE A 35 -0.08 -2.12 3.93
C ILE A 35 -0.17 -3.65 3.86
N PRO A 36 0.28 -4.31 2.78
CA PRO A 36 0.23 -5.77 2.67
C PRO A 36 1.07 -6.48 3.74
N ILE A 37 0.58 -7.60 4.26
CA ILE A 37 1.29 -8.37 5.28
C ILE A 37 2.67 -8.85 4.80
N TRP A 38 2.76 -9.32 3.54
CA TRP A 38 4.04 -9.74 2.97
C TRP A 38 5.10 -8.63 2.96
N LEU A 39 4.68 -7.37 2.87
CA LEU A 39 5.59 -6.23 2.93
C LEU A 39 5.99 -5.96 4.37
N VAL A 40 5.05 -6.01 5.31
CA VAL A 40 5.31 -5.84 6.75
C VAL A 40 6.29 -6.91 7.28
N GLU A 41 6.19 -8.13 6.78
CA GLU A 41 7.07 -9.26 7.13
C GLU A 41 8.42 -9.24 6.41
N SER A 42 8.59 -8.38 5.40
CA SER A 42 9.85 -8.29 4.64
C SER A 42 10.97 -7.62 5.45
N GLN A 43 12.21 -8.06 5.23
CA GLN A 43 13.38 -7.46 5.87
C GLN A 43 13.51 -5.96 5.54
N SER A 44 13.20 -5.58 4.29
CA SER A 44 13.20 -4.18 3.85
C SER A 44 12.29 -3.29 4.71
N PHE A 45 11.15 -3.81 5.19
CA PHE A 45 10.28 -3.08 6.11
C PHE A 45 10.80 -3.11 7.55
N VAL A 46 11.31 -4.24 8.01
CA VAL A 46 11.87 -4.39 9.36
C VAL A 46 12.97 -3.36 9.61
N ASP A 47 13.86 -3.19 8.63
CA ASP A 47 15.03 -2.29 8.69
C ASP A 47 14.67 -0.80 8.64
N LEU A 48 13.44 -0.45 8.26
CA LEU A 48 13.01 0.95 8.25
C LEU A 48 12.96 1.54 9.66
N SER A 49 13.40 2.79 9.77
CA SER A 49 13.16 3.60 10.97
C SER A 49 11.67 3.76 11.26
N THR A 50 11.32 3.99 12.53
CA THR A 50 9.94 4.27 12.96
C THR A 50 9.33 5.45 12.20
N LEU A 51 10.13 6.49 11.91
CA LEU A 51 9.67 7.63 11.12
C LEU A 51 9.35 7.23 9.68
N ALA A 52 10.19 6.43 9.03
CA ALA A 52 9.92 5.92 7.68
C ALA A 52 8.65 5.07 7.63
N LYS A 53 8.45 4.17 8.60
CA LYS A 53 7.21 3.39 8.76
C LYS A 53 5.99 4.32 8.93
N SER A 54 6.11 5.39 9.71
CA SER A 54 5.05 6.39 9.89
C SER A 54 4.71 7.14 8.60
N LEU A 55 5.73 7.59 7.86
CA LEU A 55 5.52 8.27 6.57
C LEU A 55 4.92 7.34 5.50
N LEU A 56 5.25 6.04 5.57
CA LEU A 56 4.62 5.04 4.71
C LEU A 56 3.11 4.93 4.97
N ILE A 57 2.69 5.00 6.24
CA ILE A 57 1.27 5.01 6.62
C ILE A 57 0.59 6.28 6.10
N GLU A 58 1.25 7.44 6.15
CA GLU A 58 0.71 8.69 5.56
C GLU A 58 0.46 8.53 4.06
N LEU A 59 1.40 7.94 3.31
CA LEU A 59 1.23 7.65 1.89
C LEU A 59 0.08 6.66 1.64
N ALA A 60 0.03 5.57 2.40
CA ALA A 60 -1.04 4.58 2.30
C ALA A 60 -2.42 5.17 2.62
N GLY A 61 -2.49 6.15 3.53
CA GLY A 61 -3.72 6.88 3.85
C GLY A 61 -4.16 7.88 2.79
N GLN A 62 -3.24 8.42 2.00
CA GLN A 62 -3.57 9.28 0.85
C GLN A 62 -4.07 8.48 -0.36
N TYR A 63 -3.73 7.20 -0.47
CA TYR A 63 -4.08 6.37 -1.61
C TYR A 63 -5.57 6.02 -1.65
N ASN A 64 -6.25 6.42 -2.73
CA ASN A 64 -7.70 6.28 -2.88
C ASN A 64 -8.13 5.28 -3.97
N GLY A 65 -7.18 4.52 -4.52
CA GLY A 65 -7.43 3.58 -5.61
C GLY A 65 -7.26 4.16 -7.02
N ARG A 66 -7.07 5.47 -7.16
CA ARG A 66 -7.02 6.18 -8.47
C ARG A 66 -5.97 7.32 -8.52
N ASN A 67 -5.07 7.38 -7.54
CA ASN A 67 -4.08 8.43 -7.42
C ASN A 67 -2.66 7.92 -7.10
N ASN A 68 -2.38 6.62 -7.28
CA ASN A 68 -1.05 6.10 -7.04
C ASN A 68 -0.07 6.67 -8.09
N GLY A 69 1.02 7.27 -7.61
CA GLY A 69 1.93 8.08 -8.44
C GLY A 69 1.71 9.58 -8.32
N TYR A 70 0.68 10.02 -7.58
CA TYR A 70 0.45 11.43 -7.24
C TYR A 70 0.34 11.67 -5.73
N LEU A 71 0.93 10.78 -4.93
CA LEU A 71 0.99 10.94 -3.47
C LEU A 71 2.08 11.94 -3.10
N SER A 72 1.91 12.68 -2.01
CA SER A 72 2.86 13.74 -1.62
C SER A 72 3.27 13.66 -0.16
N LEU A 73 4.50 14.06 0.12
CA LEU A 73 5.04 14.24 1.47
C LEU A 73 5.62 15.65 1.60
N THR A 74 4.78 16.65 1.30
CA THR A 74 5.24 18.05 1.32
C THR A 74 5.55 18.50 2.74
N ARG A 75 6.48 19.45 2.88
CA ARG A 75 6.87 19.98 4.19
C ARG A 75 5.67 20.53 4.97
N ASP A 76 4.76 21.24 4.30
CA ASP A 76 3.61 21.84 4.96
C ASP A 76 2.58 20.81 5.38
N ASP A 77 2.32 19.80 4.55
CA ASP A 77 1.42 18.68 4.89
C ASP A 77 1.95 17.91 6.09
N LEU A 78 3.24 17.54 6.05
CA LEU A 78 3.92 16.84 7.12
C LEU A 78 3.94 17.64 8.42
N LYS A 79 4.19 18.95 8.36
CA LYS A 79 4.13 19.83 9.52
C LYS A 79 2.72 19.85 10.13
N ARG A 80 1.66 19.95 9.32
CA ARG A 80 0.27 19.89 9.81
C ARG A 80 -0.07 18.55 10.46
N ARG A 81 0.59 17.47 10.05
CA ARG A 81 0.44 16.12 10.61
C ARG A 81 1.36 15.86 11.83
N GLY A 82 2.15 16.84 12.25
CA GLY A 82 3.01 16.76 13.45
C GLY A 82 4.48 16.38 13.17
N TYR A 83 4.87 16.18 11.92
CA TYR A 83 6.25 15.85 11.55
C TYR A 83 7.09 17.12 11.36
N ASN A 84 7.64 17.63 12.46
CA ASN A 84 8.25 18.95 12.50
C ASN A 84 9.71 19.04 12.02
N SER A 85 10.41 17.91 11.82
CA SER A 85 11.83 17.88 11.45
C SER A 85 12.04 17.61 9.96
N PRO A 86 12.31 18.63 9.11
CA PRO A 86 12.44 18.44 7.67
C PRO A 86 13.58 17.49 7.29
N ASN A 87 14.73 17.60 7.98
CA ASN A 87 15.89 16.76 7.71
C ASN A 87 15.62 15.30 8.06
N SER A 88 14.93 15.04 9.18
CA SER A 88 14.54 13.67 9.55
C SER A 88 13.51 13.11 8.58
N ASN A 89 12.53 13.92 8.16
CA ASN A 89 11.54 13.52 7.17
C ASN A 89 12.20 13.15 5.84
N GLN A 90 13.15 13.96 5.36
CA GLN A 90 13.87 13.69 4.11
C GLN A 90 14.70 12.40 4.20
N ARG A 91 15.38 12.14 5.32
CA ARG A 91 16.09 10.88 5.56
C ARG A 91 15.14 9.69 5.58
N ALA A 92 13.98 9.82 6.21
CA ALA A 92 12.97 8.77 6.24
C ALA A 92 12.36 8.49 4.86
N ILE A 93 12.11 9.53 4.05
CA ILE A 93 11.69 9.37 2.65
C ILE A 93 12.77 8.66 1.85
N GLN A 94 14.05 9.01 2.06
CA GLN A 94 15.16 8.36 1.37
C GLN A 94 15.25 6.87 1.73
N GLN A 95 15.09 6.50 3.00
CA GLN A 95 15.03 5.09 3.40
C GLN A 95 13.92 4.31 2.67
N LEU A 96 12.74 4.91 2.49
CA LEU A 96 11.64 4.26 1.75
C LEU A 96 11.96 4.07 0.26
N LEU A 97 12.67 5.03 -0.34
CA LEU A 97 13.14 4.96 -1.73
C LEU A 97 14.23 3.89 -1.87
N ASP A 98 15.23 3.90 -0.99
CA ASP A 98 16.35 2.95 -1.01
C ASP A 98 15.86 1.51 -0.79
N ALA A 99 14.84 1.31 0.03
CA ALA A 99 14.20 0.03 0.27
C ALA A 99 13.26 -0.43 -0.87
N ASN A 100 13.09 0.36 -1.94
CA ASN A 100 12.16 0.14 -3.05
C ASN A 100 10.70 -0.09 -2.60
N ILE A 101 10.29 0.50 -1.48
CA ILE A 101 8.92 0.41 -0.96
C ILE A 101 8.03 1.46 -1.64
N ILE A 102 8.64 2.61 -1.97
CA ILE A 102 8.02 3.67 -2.75
C ILE A 102 8.91 4.02 -3.94
N THR A 103 8.32 4.64 -4.96
CA THR A 103 9.07 5.29 -6.03
C THR A 103 8.69 6.75 -6.13
N ARG A 104 9.69 7.61 -6.29
CA ARG A 104 9.48 9.02 -6.65
C ARG A 104 9.06 9.06 -8.12
N THR A 105 7.81 9.38 -8.38
CA THR A 105 7.25 9.44 -9.74
C THR A 105 7.45 10.78 -10.42
N PHE A 106 7.67 11.83 -9.65
CA PHE A 106 7.93 13.19 -10.15
C PHE A 106 8.94 13.88 -9.24
N GLU A 107 9.98 14.46 -9.82
CA GLU A 107 10.95 15.27 -9.09
C GLU A 107 10.38 16.65 -8.79
N GLY A 108 10.28 16.97 -7.51
CA GLY A 108 9.98 18.33 -7.06
C GLY A 108 11.11 19.30 -7.40
N GLY A 109 10.81 20.59 -7.39
CA GLY A 109 11.78 21.63 -7.73
C GLY A 109 11.10 22.96 -8.04
N ILE A 110 11.76 23.80 -8.82
CA ILE A 110 11.18 25.06 -9.30
C ILE A 110 10.81 24.87 -10.77
N CYS A 111 9.53 24.96 -11.10
CA CYS A 111 9.04 24.94 -12.47
C CYS A 111 8.28 26.23 -12.75
N ARG A 112 8.71 26.98 -13.78
CA ARG A 112 8.08 28.26 -14.18
C ARG A 112 7.93 29.24 -13.02
N GLY A 113 8.96 29.36 -12.18
CA GLY A 113 8.99 30.25 -11.02
C GLY A 113 8.10 29.81 -9.85
N LYS A 114 7.48 28.62 -9.90
CA LYS A 114 6.67 28.06 -8.81
C LYS A 114 7.32 26.81 -8.25
N GLY A 115 7.26 26.65 -6.93
CA GLY A 115 7.67 25.43 -6.26
C GLY A 115 6.71 24.28 -6.60
N VAL A 116 7.26 23.17 -7.08
CA VAL A 116 6.54 21.93 -7.36
C VAL A 116 7.02 20.88 -6.35
N CYS A 117 6.08 20.17 -5.74
CA CYS A 117 6.40 19.09 -4.82
C CYS A 117 6.79 17.81 -5.56
N SER A 118 7.65 17.02 -4.92
CA SER A 118 7.90 15.65 -5.36
C SER A 118 6.65 14.80 -5.15
N LEU A 119 6.41 13.89 -6.10
CA LEU A 119 5.33 12.94 -6.04
C LEU A 119 5.86 11.52 -5.93
N TYR A 120 5.03 10.65 -5.35
CA TYR A 120 5.40 9.29 -4.99
C TYR A 120 4.30 8.29 -5.36
N ALA A 121 4.71 7.06 -5.60
CA ALA A 121 3.87 5.87 -5.70
C ALA A 121 4.26 4.86 -4.61
N ILE A 122 3.27 4.13 -4.11
CA ILE A 122 3.49 2.91 -3.32
C ILE A 122 3.64 1.72 -4.27
N ASN A 123 4.67 0.91 -4.08
CA ASN A 123 5.09 -0.07 -5.10
C ASN A 123 4.27 -1.37 -5.09
N TRP A 124 3.42 -1.59 -4.10
CA TRP A 124 2.49 -2.74 -4.07
C TRP A 124 1.14 -2.45 -4.76
N GLN A 125 0.94 -1.24 -5.28
CA GLN A 125 -0.24 -0.87 -6.05
C GLN A 125 0.16 -0.48 -7.46
N ARG A 126 -0.76 -0.67 -8.41
CA ARG A 126 -0.56 -0.18 -9.78
C ARG A 126 -0.51 1.35 -9.78
N VAL A 127 0.30 1.93 -10.65
CA VAL A 127 0.28 3.37 -10.90
C VAL A 127 -0.92 3.77 -11.71
N ASP A 128 -1.48 4.92 -11.37
CA ASP A 128 -2.57 5.55 -12.08
C ASP A 128 -1.96 6.62 -12.98
N GLU A 129 -1.73 6.35 -14.26
CA GLU A 129 -1.17 7.35 -15.17
C GLU A 129 -2.26 8.31 -15.66
N ARG A 130 -1.96 9.62 -15.66
CA ARG A 130 -2.85 10.64 -16.19
C ARG A 130 -2.21 11.40 -17.35
N THR A 131 -3.00 11.65 -18.40
CA THR A 131 -2.57 12.38 -19.60
C THR A 131 -2.20 13.84 -19.32
N ASP A 132 -2.86 14.48 -18.35
CA ASP A 132 -2.63 15.90 -18.02
C ASP A 132 -1.36 16.12 -17.17
N LYS A 133 -0.87 15.07 -16.50
CA LYS A 133 0.33 15.13 -15.66
C LYS A 133 1.08 13.80 -15.74
N PRO A 134 1.85 13.55 -16.81
CA PRO A 134 2.55 12.29 -16.98
C PRO A 134 3.57 12.06 -15.85
N LEU A 135 3.78 10.80 -15.48
CA LEU A 135 4.80 10.40 -14.52
C LEU A 135 6.18 10.56 -15.17
N GLN A 136 7.15 11.12 -14.44
CA GLN A 136 8.54 11.24 -14.92
C GLN A 136 9.29 9.92 -14.75
N HIS A 137 9.02 9.23 -13.64
CA HIS A 137 9.60 7.94 -13.34
C HIS A 137 8.46 6.98 -13.00
N LEU A 138 8.51 5.81 -13.63
CA LEU A 138 7.62 4.72 -13.29
C LEU A 138 8.26 3.96 -12.11
N PRO A 139 7.45 3.40 -11.20
CA PRO A 139 7.98 2.50 -10.18
C PRO A 139 8.80 1.42 -10.86
N ILE A 140 9.98 1.15 -10.29
CA ILE A 140 10.80 0.01 -10.68
C ILE A 140 10.04 -1.22 -10.23
N ASP A 141 9.08 -1.63 -11.04
CA ASP A 141 8.20 -2.75 -10.76
C ASP A 141 8.52 -3.83 -11.78
N ALA A 142 8.84 -5.01 -11.27
CA ALA A 142 8.92 -6.23 -12.04
C ALA A 142 7.67 -6.44 -12.91
N TYR A 143 6.51 -5.85 -12.58
CA TYR A 143 5.34 -5.81 -13.46
C TYR A 143 5.63 -5.18 -14.82
N GLN A 144 6.37 -4.08 -14.92
CA GLN A 144 6.63 -3.45 -16.23
C GLN A 144 7.61 -4.29 -17.04
N LEU A 145 8.63 -4.88 -16.39
CA LEU A 145 9.50 -5.88 -17.02
C LEU A 145 8.71 -7.14 -17.44
N ILE A 146 7.75 -7.61 -16.64
CA ILE A 146 6.90 -8.75 -16.95
C ILE A 146 5.92 -8.42 -18.09
N GLN A 147 5.33 -7.23 -18.12
CA GLN A 147 4.43 -6.81 -19.19
C GLN A 147 5.20 -6.56 -20.50
N LEU A 148 6.39 -5.95 -20.44
CA LEU A 148 7.30 -5.83 -21.58
C LEU A 148 7.84 -7.19 -22.05
N ALA A 149 8.14 -8.11 -21.14
CA ALA A 149 8.59 -9.47 -21.47
C ALA A 149 7.46 -10.29 -22.12
N LYS A 150 6.23 -10.14 -21.61
CA LYS A 150 5.02 -10.76 -22.19
C LYS A 150 4.66 -10.19 -23.56
N GLN A 151 4.94 -8.91 -23.80
CA GLN A 151 4.71 -8.24 -25.09
C GLN A 151 5.82 -8.53 -26.13
N SER A 152 7.04 -8.82 -25.69
CA SER A 152 8.21 -9.04 -26.56
C SER A 152 8.56 -10.52 -26.81
N GLY A 153 7.85 -11.48 -26.20
CA GLY A 153 8.09 -12.92 -26.40
C GLY A 153 9.43 -13.41 -25.84
N THR A 154 9.98 -12.74 -24.81
CA THR A 154 11.33 -12.96 -24.28
C THR A 154 11.39 -13.84 -23.03
N GLU A 155 10.41 -14.73 -22.82
CA GLU A 155 10.32 -15.60 -21.63
C GLU A 155 11.57 -16.49 -21.42
N LYS A 156 12.28 -16.83 -22.50
CA LYS A 156 13.48 -17.70 -22.45
C LYS A 156 14.76 -17.02 -21.93
N LEU A 157 14.84 -15.69 -21.90
CA LEU A 157 16.04 -14.98 -21.43
C LEU A 157 16.05 -14.83 -19.90
N LEU A 158 14.89 -14.61 -19.29
CA LEU A 158 14.72 -14.51 -17.83
C LEU A 158 14.95 -15.84 -17.11
N GLU A 159 14.56 -16.97 -17.71
CA GLU A 159 14.84 -18.33 -17.20
C GLU A 159 16.35 -18.63 -17.17
N ARG A 160 17.10 -18.18 -18.19
CA ARG A 160 18.56 -18.37 -18.28
C ARG A 160 19.34 -17.56 -17.25
N THR A 161 18.89 -16.36 -16.89
CA THR A 161 19.58 -15.52 -15.89
C THR A 161 19.34 -16.02 -14.47
N LYS A 162 18.16 -16.61 -14.19
CA LYS A 162 17.85 -17.21 -12.88
C LYS A 162 18.68 -18.47 -12.59
N SER A 163 19.02 -19.27 -13.60
CA SER A 163 19.90 -20.44 -13.43
C SER A 163 21.38 -20.12 -13.26
N ASN A 164 21.81 -18.87 -13.44
CA ASN A 164 23.22 -18.46 -13.38
C ASN A 164 23.58 -17.67 -12.09
N ILE A 165 22.66 -17.61 -11.12
CA ILE A 165 22.85 -16.97 -9.80
C ILE A 165 22.59 -17.99 -8.68
N ILE A 166 22.81 -19.29 -8.93
CA ILE A 166 23.02 -20.31 -7.90
C ILE A 166 24.43 -20.87 -8.09
#